data_AF-A0A4R4CV50-F1
#
_entry.id   AF-A0A4R4CV50-F1
#
_cell.length_a   1.000
_cell.length_b   1.000
_cell.length_c   1.000
_cell.angle_alpha   90.00
_cell.angle_beta   90.00
_cell.angle_gamma   90.00
#
_symmetry.space_group_name_H-M   'P 1'
#
loop_
_entity.id
_entity.type
_entity.pdbx_description
1 polymer ?
#
loop_
_entity_poly.entity_id
_entity_poly.type
_entity_poly.pdbx_seq_one_letter_code
_entity_poly.pdbx_strand_id
1 'polypeptide(L)'
;MRKSRRTYRRRNKTPLLAILIIVFALAIVMGSKIVSSNATDHSQTGSSYGAQTADHSSEAADTARLIRQADVAAGTKIDEYKGVPVYSNGANYMSSHGLSYSEDDYYYGYKWQCVEFVKRFYYEIYHHEMPDGAGNAKYFFNPMLAQGELNEQRGLVQYVNGGNEKPREGDLLVFDEGSYGHVAIICGVGDNWIEVIQQNSEVPREKYSLVYKDGAYTISGDRDPAGWLRVSSR
;
A
#
# COMPACT_ATOMS: atom_id res chain seq x y z
N MET A 1 56.53 -2.34 -27.95
CA MET A 1 56.42 -1.29 -28.99
C MET A 1 54.95 -1.06 -29.36
N ARG A 2 54.50 0.19 -29.19
CA ARG A 2 53.27 0.88 -29.66
C ARG A 2 52.07 0.04 -30.14
N LYS A 3 50.96 0.11 -29.39
CA LYS A 3 49.61 0.09 -29.97
C LYS A 3 48.86 1.38 -29.64
N SER A 4 48.24 1.90 -30.69
CA SER A 4 47.70 3.25 -30.87
C SER A 4 46.45 3.52 -30.02
N ARG A 5 46.40 4.70 -29.38
CA ARG A 5 45.22 5.27 -28.73
C ARG A 5 44.33 5.90 -29.80
N ARG A 6 43.10 5.40 -29.97
CA ARG A 6 42.02 6.09 -30.70
C ARG A 6 41.10 6.77 -29.70
N THR A 7 41.16 8.10 -29.67
CA THR A 7 40.23 8.98 -28.96
C THR A 7 38.92 9.08 -29.75
N TYR A 8 37.81 8.63 -29.15
CA TYR A 8 36.48 8.86 -29.70
C TYR A 8 35.86 10.13 -29.09
N ARG A 9 35.55 11.07 -29.98
CA ARG A 9 35.08 12.42 -29.70
C ARG A 9 33.59 12.41 -29.35
N ARG A 10 33.26 12.86 -28.14
CA ARG A 10 31.91 13.08 -27.62
C ARG A 10 31.16 14.06 -28.54
N ARG A 11 30.02 13.65 -29.10
CA ARG A 11 29.14 14.52 -29.90
C ARG A 11 27.83 14.67 -29.14
N ASN A 12 27.71 15.79 -28.43
CA ASN A 12 26.49 16.20 -27.73
C ASN A 12 25.37 16.41 -28.75
N LYS A 13 24.25 15.74 -28.56
CA LYS A 13 22.97 16.10 -29.16
C LYS A 13 22.01 16.40 -28.01
N THR A 14 21.72 17.67 -27.82
CA THR A 14 20.61 18.18 -27.01
C THR A 14 19.30 17.84 -27.72
N PRO A 15 18.38 17.06 -27.14
CA PRO A 15 17.02 17.00 -27.63
C PRO A 15 16.22 18.21 -27.11
N LEU A 16 15.58 18.89 -28.05
CA LEU A 16 14.72 20.05 -27.87
C LEU A 16 13.56 19.76 -26.92
N LEU A 17 13.26 20.74 -26.06
CA LEU A 17 12.04 20.83 -25.25
C LEU A 17 10.79 20.62 -26.13
N ALA A 18 10.00 19.61 -25.82
CA ALA A 18 8.60 19.53 -26.24
C ALA A 18 7.73 20.01 -25.05
N ILE A 19 7.30 21.26 -25.09
CA ILE A 19 6.33 21.84 -24.15
C ILE A 19 4.94 21.42 -24.63
N LEU A 20 4.29 20.51 -23.92
CA LEU A 20 2.88 20.17 -24.15
C LEU A 20 2.03 20.98 -23.17
N ILE A 21 1.39 22.05 -23.65
CA ILE A 21 0.42 22.84 -22.88
C ILE A 21 -0.93 22.12 -22.96
N ILE A 22 -1.37 21.52 -21.87
CA ILE A 22 -2.75 21.03 -21.73
C ILE A 22 -3.52 22.07 -20.91
N VAL A 23 -4.42 22.79 -21.58
CA VAL A 23 -5.43 23.64 -20.95
C VAL A 23 -6.69 22.78 -20.79
N PHE A 24 -7.11 22.49 -19.56
CA PHE A 24 -8.45 22.01 -19.29
C PHE A 24 -9.13 22.92 -18.26
N ALA A 25 -10.34 23.34 -18.64
CA ALA A 25 -11.07 24.48 -18.13
C ALA A 25 -11.61 24.31 -16.69
N LEU A 26 -11.67 25.44 -15.98
CA LEU A 26 -12.33 25.61 -14.69
C LEU A 26 -13.85 25.73 -14.82
N ALA A 27 -14.53 24.99 -13.95
CA ALA A 27 -15.69 25.33 -13.12
C ALA A 27 -16.97 25.90 -13.76
N ILE A 28 -18.11 25.21 -13.50
CA ILE A 28 -19.29 25.83 -12.86
C ILE A 28 -19.97 24.79 -11.95
N VAL A 29 -19.92 24.99 -10.63
CA VAL A 29 -20.95 24.50 -9.69
C VAL A 29 -21.47 25.72 -8.95
N MET A 30 -22.70 26.14 -9.28
CA MET A 30 -23.54 27.01 -8.44
C MET A 30 -24.21 26.08 -7.41
N GLY A 31 -24.09 26.28 -6.09
CA GLY A 31 -24.85 27.24 -5.28
C GLY A 31 -26.33 26.78 -5.18
N SER A 32 -26.98 26.56 -4.03
CA SER A 32 -26.74 26.96 -2.64
C SER A 32 -27.56 26.09 -1.69
N LYS A 33 -27.16 26.11 -0.41
CA LYS A 33 -27.91 25.58 0.74
C LYS A 33 -29.28 26.26 0.89
N ILE A 34 -30.28 25.51 1.35
CA ILE A 34 -31.34 26.05 2.22
C ILE A 34 -31.59 25.08 3.38
N VAL A 35 -31.31 25.60 4.56
CA VAL A 35 -31.71 25.12 5.89
C VAL A 35 -33.22 25.35 6.03
N SER A 36 -33.93 24.40 6.61
CA SER A 36 -35.18 24.71 7.33
C SER A 36 -35.18 23.99 8.68
N SER A 37 -35.31 24.79 9.72
CA SER A 37 -35.35 24.39 11.12
C SER A 37 -36.74 24.63 11.70
N ASN A 38 -37.10 23.75 12.64
CA ASN A 38 -38.05 23.89 13.74
C ASN A 38 -39.56 23.84 13.42
N ALA A 39 -40.23 22.82 14.00
CA ALA A 39 -41.19 23.06 15.07
C ALA A 39 -41.43 21.77 15.89
N THR A 40 -41.45 21.98 17.20
CA THR A 40 -41.86 21.16 18.34
C THR A 40 -43.23 20.46 18.15
N ASP A 41 -43.49 19.30 18.78
CA ASP A 41 -44.21 19.28 20.07
C ASP A 41 -44.48 17.87 20.68
N HIS A 42 -44.52 17.87 22.03
CA HIS A 42 -45.10 16.96 23.04
C HIS A 42 -45.45 15.48 22.74
N SER A 43 -44.92 14.54 23.55
CA SER A 43 -45.53 14.14 24.84
C SER A 43 -44.94 12.83 25.39
N GLN A 44 -44.98 12.71 26.71
CA GLN A 44 -44.49 11.61 27.53
C GLN A 44 -45.28 10.30 27.33
N THR A 45 -44.64 9.16 27.62
CA THR A 45 -45.05 8.19 28.67
C THR A 45 -44.23 6.90 28.57
N GLY A 46 -43.96 6.27 29.73
CA GLY A 46 -43.55 4.86 29.80
C GLY A 46 -42.25 4.57 30.54
N SER A 47 -42.27 4.66 31.87
CA SER A 47 -41.35 3.92 32.75
C SER A 47 -41.69 2.42 32.69
N SER A 48 -40.70 1.52 32.71
CA SER A 48 -40.61 0.41 33.68
C SER A 48 -39.52 -0.64 33.35
N TYR A 49 -38.88 -1.11 34.43
CA TYR A 49 -37.99 -2.28 34.61
C TYR A 49 -36.51 -2.16 34.24
N GLY A 50 -35.67 -2.18 35.29
CA GLY A 50 -34.22 -2.22 35.20
C GLY A 50 -33.64 -3.63 35.28
N ALA A 51 -32.33 -3.70 35.08
CA ALA A 51 -31.45 -4.75 35.60
C ALA A 51 -30.02 -4.22 35.66
N GLN A 52 -29.35 -4.56 36.75
CA GLN A 52 -28.00 -4.16 37.11
C GLN A 52 -26.94 -4.91 36.29
N THR A 53 -25.82 -4.23 36.07
CA THR A 53 -24.44 -4.74 36.03
C THR A 53 -24.13 -6.02 35.24
N ALA A 54 -23.43 -5.84 34.13
CA ALA A 54 -22.27 -6.67 33.83
C ALA A 54 -21.22 -5.77 33.18
N ASP A 55 -20.22 -5.42 33.98
CA ASP A 55 -18.97 -4.84 33.55
C ASP A 55 -18.25 -5.85 32.65
N HIS A 56 -18.38 -5.67 31.33
CA HIS A 56 -17.51 -6.28 30.33
C HIS A 56 -16.55 -5.22 29.78
N SER A 57 -15.83 -4.55 30.68
CA SER A 57 -14.62 -3.82 30.34
C SER A 57 -13.45 -4.80 30.16
N SER A 58 -13.35 -5.48 29.01
CA SER A 58 -12.06 -6.10 28.61
C SER A 58 -11.83 -6.42 27.12
N GLU A 59 -12.72 -6.10 26.18
CA GLU A 59 -12.41 -6.31 24.74
C GLU A 59 -12.54 -5.06 23.85
N ALA A 60 -12.99 -3.92 24.39
CA ALA A 60 -13.17 -2.68 23.62
C ALA A 60 -12.03 -1.65 23.76
N ALA A 61 -10.92 -2.02 24.42
CA ALA A 61 -9.86 -1.09 24.79
C ALA A 61 -8.63 -1.08 23.85
N ASP A 62 -8.60 -1.89 22.80
CA ASP A 62 -7.44 -1.99 21.90
C ASP A 62 -7.80 -2.16 20.42
N THR A 63 -8.84 -1.46 19.97
CA THR A 63 -8.93 -1.07 18.55
C THR A 63 -8.77 0.43 18.52
N ALA A 64 -7.51 0.89 18.55
CA ALA A 64 -7.22 2.26 18.14
C ALA A 64 -7.92 2.49 16.80
N ARG A 65 -8.89 3.41 16.78
CA ARG A 65 -9.62 3.76 15.57
C ARG A 65 -8.61 4.07 14.47
N LEU A 66 -8.60 3.25 13.41
CA LEU A 66 -7.70 3.43 12.27
C LEU A 66 -7.83 4.87 11.74
N ILE A 67 -6.68 5.52 11.54
CA ILE A 67 -6.64 6.87 10.99
C ILE A 67 -6.74 6.74 9.46
N ARG A 68 -7.85 7.20 8.87
CA ARG A 68 -7.99 7.21 7.41
C ARG A 68 -7.05 8.23 6.80
N GLN A 69 -6.41 7.89 5.68
CA GLN A 69 -5.43 8.78 5.07
C GLN A 69 -6.04 10.14 4.66
N ALA A 70 -7.29 10.14 4.21
CA ALA A 70 -7.97 11.33 3.71
C ALA A 70 -8.36 12.32 4.83
N ASP A 71 -8.37 11.86 6.08
CA ASP A 71 -8.77 12.68 7.24
C ASP A 71 -7.60 13.50 7.81
N VAL A 72 -6.36 13.30 7.32
CA VAL A 72 -5.15 13.97 7.81
C VAL A 72 -4.29 14.50 6.67
N ALA A 73 -3.40 15.43 6.99
CA ALA A 73 -2.47 15.99 6.01
C ALA A 73 -1.49 14.92 5.50
N ALA A 74 -1.10 15.03 4.22
CA ALA A 74 -0.07 14.16 3.66
C ALA A 74 1.24 14.26 4.47
N GLY A 75 1.89 13.11 4.71
CA GLY A 75 3.07 13.00 5.57
C GLY A 75 2.79 12.90 7.06
N THR A 76 1.54 12.95 7.48
CA THR A 76 1.18 12.58 8.87
C THR A 76 1.37 11.07 9.04
N LYS A 77 2.09 10.66 10.10
CA LYS A 77 2.17 9.23 10.49
C LYS A 77 0.79 8.76 10.94
N ILE A 78 0.29 7.70 10.30
CA ILE A 78 -1.05 7.14 10.55
C ILE A 78 -1.02 5.72 11.14
N ASP A 79 0.11 5.01 11.04
CA ASP A 79 0.34 3.70 11.63
C ASP A 79 1.86 3.40 11.67
N GLU A 80 2.25 2.24 12.16
CA GLU A 80 3.60 1.71 12.15
C GLU A 80 3.60 0.18 12.24
N TYR A 81 4.56 -0.46 11.59
CA TYR A 81 4.83 -1.89 11.81
C TYR A 81 6.32 -2.16 11.83
N LYS A 82 6.78 -2.89 12.87
CA LYS A 82 8.20 -3.19 13.11
C LYS A 82 9.10 -1.95 13.11
N GLY A 83 8.59 -0.81 13.58
CA GLY A 83 9.31 0.46 13.60
C GLY A 83 9.30 1.23 12.28
N VAL A 84 8.69 0.69 11.21
CA VAL A 84 8.58 1.36 9.91
C VAL A 84 7.25 2.15 9.86
N PRO A 85 7.30 3.49 9.81
CA PRO A 85 6.09 4.31 9.84
C PRO A 85 5.31 4.24 8.51
N VAL A 86 3.98 4.28 8.64
CA VAL A 86 3.04 4.50 7.53
C VAL A 86 2.62 5.95 7.55
N TYR A 87 2.76 6.63 6.42
CA TYR A 87 2.35 8.02 6.27
C TYR A 87 1.13 8.15 5.37
N SER A 88 0.25 9.10 5.70
CA SER A 88 -0.86 9.48 4.84
C SER A 88 -0.35 10.06 3.50
N ASN A 89 -0.97 9.66 2.38
CA ASN A 89 -0.76 10.31 1.09
C ASN A 89 -1.70 11.51 0.86
N GLY A 90 -2.52 11.84 1.86
CA GLY A 90 -3.57 12.86 1.81
C GLY A 90 -4.84 12.39 1.09
N ALA A 91 -5.83 13.28 0.97
CA ALA A 91 -7.12 12.98 0.34
C ALA A 91 -7.01 12.69 -1.17
N ASN A 92 -6.01 13.26 -1.85
CA ASN A 92 -5.74 12.96 -3.26
C ASN A 92 -4.62 11.92 -3.37
N TYR A 93 -5.01 10.65 -3.48
CA TYR A 93 -4.10 9.50 -3.56
C TYR A 93 -3.19 9.48 -4.80
N MET A 94 -3.48 10.32 -5.80
CA MET A 94 -2.67 10.47 -7.02
C MET A 94 -1.61 11.57 -6.91
N SER A 95 -1.63 12.38 -5.85
CA SER A 95 -0.63 13.42 -5.62
C SER A 95 0.75 12.81 -5.39
N SER A 96 1.77 13.53 -5.85
CA SER A 96 3.18 13.25 -5.52
C SER A 96 3.68 14.33 -4.58
N HIS A 97 4.32 13.92 -3.48
CA HIS A 97 4.87 14.82 -2.46
C HIS A 97 6.40 14.87 -2.49
N GLY A 98 6.98 14.54 -3.64
CA GLY A 98 8.42 14.45 -3.85
C GLY A 98 8.98 13.04 -3.69
N LEU A 99 10.29 12.92 -3.79
CA LEU A 99 11.02 11.66 -3.77
C LEU A 99 11.42 11.28 -2.33
N SER A 100 11.52 9.98 -2.07
CA SER A 100 11.90 9.38 -0.79
C SER A 100 13.14 8.51 -0.97
N TYR A 101 14.12 8.66 -0.09
CA TYR A 101 15.41 7.99 -0.13
C TYR A 101 15.83 7.55 1.29
N SER A 102 16.66 6.52 1.38
CA SER A 102 17.44 6.19 2.57
C SER A 102 18.58 7.21 2.79
N GLU A 103 19.29 7.09 3.91
CA GLU A 103 20.49 7.91 4.20
C GLU A 103 21.66 7.64 3.25
N ASP A 104 21.72 6.44 2.67
CA ASP A 104 22.73 6.00 1.69
C ASP A 104 22.23 6.08 0.23
N ASP A 105 21.23 6.92 -0.03
CA ASP A 105 20.70 7.24 -1.37
C ASP A 105 19.94 6.11 -2.10
N TYR A 106 19.54 5.04 -1.42
CA TYR A 106 18.59 4.07 -1.98
C TYR A 106 17.21 4.71 -2.18
N TYR A 107 16.75 4.73 -3.44
CA TYR A 107 15.49 5.33 -3.81
C TYR A 107 14.30 4.44 -3.43
N TYR A 108 13.49 4.87 -2.46
CA TYR A 108 12.27 4.16 -2.07
C TYR A 108 11.14 4.38 -3.07
N GLY A 109 10.83 5.61 -3.43
CA GLY A 109 9.68 5.92 -4.27
C GLY A 109 9.19 7.36 -4.10
N TYR A 110 8.00 7.64 -4.64
CA TYR A 110 7.31 8.91 -4.38
C TYR A 110 6.65 8.89 -3.01
N LYS A 111 6.86 9.94 -2.22
CA LYS A 111 6.13 10.18 -0.97
C LYS A 111 4.64 10.40 -1.29
N TRP A 112 3.67 9.74 -0.65
CA TRP A 112 3.73 8.59 0.27
C TRP A 112 2.96 7.42 -0.35
N GLN A 113 3.47 6.94 -1.48
CA GLN A 113 2.80 5.93 -2.28
C GLN A 113 3.02 4.51 -1.73
N CYS A 114 2.22 3.55 -2.20
CA CYS A 114 2.32 2.15 -1.79
C CYS A 114 3.69 1.53 -2.11
N VAL A 115 4.24 1.82 -3.30
CA VAL A 115 5.57 1.33 -3.73
C VAL A 115 6.68 1.90 -2.84
N GLU A 116 6.57 3.18 -2.45
CA GLU A 116 7.53 3.81 -1.52
C GLU A 116 7.57 3.07 -0.19
N PHE A 117 6.40 2.76 0.37
CA PHE A 117 6.29 2.06 1.65
C PHE A 117 6.91 0.66 1.60
N VAL A 118 6.54 -0.18 0.63
CA VAL A 118 7.03 -1.57 0.61
C VAL A 118 8.54 -1.63 0.36
N LYS A 119 9.09 -0.74 -0.46
CA LYS A 119 10.54 -0.68 -0.69
C LYS A 119 11.27 -0.18 0.55
N ARG A 120 10.76 0.85 1.22
CA ARG A 120 11.31 1.33 2.49
C ARG A 120 11.26 0.25 3.57
N PHE A 121 10.14 -0.46 3.70
CA PHE A 121 9.99 -1.58 4.62
C PHE A 121 11.01 -2.69 4.35
N TYR A 122 11.16 -3.11 3.10
CA TYR A 122 12.12 -4.17 2.73
C TYR A 122 13.57 -3.75 2.97
N TYR A 123 13.90 -2.50 2.69
CA TYR A 123 15.23 -1.96 2.97
C TYR A 123 15.51 -1.91 4.48
N GLU A 124 14.62 -1.33 5.27
CA GLU A 124 14.83 -1.14 6.72
C GLU A 124 14.78 -2.45 7.51
N ILE A 125 13.90 -3.39 7.14
CA ILE A 125 13.68 -4.64 7.90
C ILE A 125 14.56 -5.79 7.41
N TYR A 126 14.78 -5.90 6.11
CA TYR A 126 15.49 -7.02 5.51
C TYR A 126 16.85 -6.65 4.95
N HIS A 127 17.26 -5.38 5.02
CA HIS A 127 18.45 -4.86 4.34
C HIS A 127 18.45 -5.25 2.85
N HIS A 128 17.26 -5.23 2.25
CA HIS A 128 17.03 -5.69 0.89
C HIS A 128 16.75 -4.53 -0.05
N GLU A 129 17.69 -4.26 -0.93
CA GLU A 129 17.50 -3.39 -2.08
C GLU A 129 16.99 -4.22 -3.27
N MET A 130 15.83 -3.84 -3.81
CA MET A 130 15.32 -4.46 -5.04
C MET A 130 16.24 -4.11 -6.22
N PRO A 131 16.77 -5.11 -6.97
CA PRO A 131 17.65 -4.87 -8.13
C PRO A 131 17.05 -3.94 -9.19
N ASP A 132 15.75 -4.10 -9.42
CA ASP A 132 14.89 -3.17 -10.13
C ASP A 132 13.67 -2.92 -9.24
N GLY A 133 13.51 -1.69 -8.75
CA GLY A 133 12.37 -1.28 -7.93
C GLY A 133 11.46 -0.27 -8.64
N ALA A 134 11.53 -0.16 -9.97
CA ALA A 134 10.78 0.81 -10.74
C ALA A 134 9.45 0.25 -11.28
N GLY A 135 8.56 1.18 -11.64
CA GLY A 135 7.27 0.89 -12.25
C GLY A 135 6.10 0.91 -11.27
N ASN A 136 4.92 0.64 -11.82
CA ASN A 136 3.68 0.57 -11.08
C ASN A 136 3.64 -0.67 -10.17
N ALA A 137 2.87 -0.60 -9.10
CA ALA A 137 2.69 -1.67 -8.12
C ALA A 137 2.39 -3.04 -8.75
N LYS A 138 1.51 -3.10 -9.76
CA LYS A 138 1.18 -4.36 -10.46
C LYS A 138 2.38 -5.07 -11.07
N TYR A 139 3.40 -4.32 -11.51
CA TYR A 139 4.57 -4.89 -12.14
C TYR A 139 5.54 -5.52 -11.13
N PHE A 140 5.24 -5.45 -9.83
CA PHE A 140 6.00 -6.18 -8.82
C PHE A 140 5.75 -7.69 -8.91
N PHE A 141 4.65 -8.09 -9.51
CA PHE A 141 4.36 -9.48 -9.81
C PHE A 141 4.65 -9.79 -11.28
N ASN A 142 5.37 -10.89 -11.53
CA ASN A 142 5.61 -11.39 -12.88
C ASN A 142 4.74 -12.63 -13.14
N PRO A 143 3.66 -12.53 -13.93
CA PRO A 143 2.74 -13.65 -14.17
C PRO A 143 3.36 -14.81 -14.96
N MET A 144 4.56 -14.64 -15.51
CA MET A 144 5.29 -15.70 -16.23
C MET A 144 6.12 -16.61 -15.31
N LEU A 145 6.32 -16.23 -14.05
CA LEU A 145 7.08 -17.04 -13.09
C LEU A 145 6.21 -18.14 -12.51
N ALA A 146 6.79 -19.33 -12.37
CA ALA A 146 6.14 -20.43 -11.68
C ALA A 146 6.12 -20.20 -10.16
N GLN A 147 5.27 -20.96 -9.47
CA GLN A 147 5.16 -20.97 -8.01
C GLN A 147 6.53 -21.19 -7.35
N GLY A 148 6.98 -20.24 -6.54
CA GLY A 148 8.25 -20.33 -5.80
C GLY A 148 9.50 -19.98 -6.60
N GLU A 149 9.38 -19.42 -7.80
CA GLU A 149 10.54 -18.95 -8.57
C GLU A 149 11.05 -17.59 -8.10
N LEU A 150 12.34 -17.33 -8.35
CA LEU A 150 12.96 -16.04 -8.06
C LEU A 150 12.48 -14.99 -9.07
N ASN A 151 11.84 -13.93 -8.57
CA ASN A 151 11.63 -12.71 -9.31
C ASN A 151 12.93 -11.89 -9.28
N GLU A 152 13.77 -12.03 -10.31
CA GLU A 152 15.09 -11.39 -10.38
C GLU A 152 15.01 -9.86 -10.32
N GLN A 153 13.95 -9.25 -10.85
CA GLN A 153 13.76 -7.79 -10.78
C GLN A 153 13.59 -7.34 -9.33
N ARG A 154 12.83 -8.09 -8.53
CA ARG A 154 12.60 -7.73 -7.13
C ARG A 154 13.65 -8.32 -6.19
N GLY A 155 14.39 -9.34 -6.62
CA GLY A 155 15.32 -10.09 -5.78
C GLY A 155 14.60 -10.93 -4.71
N LEU A 156 13.36 -11.34 -4.98
CA LEU A 156 12.47 -12.00 -4.03
C LEU A 156 11.87 -13.27 -4.65
N VAL A 157 11.60 -14.28 -3.83
CA VAL A 157 10.88 -15.49 -4.27
C VAL A 157 9.40 -15.15 -4.40
N GLN A 158 8.77 -15.49 -5.53
CA GLN A 158 7.39 -15.16 -5.83
C GLN A 158 6.47 -16.38 -5.70
N TYR A 159 5.33 -16.19 -5.06
CA TYR A 159 4.29 -17.19 -4.90
C TYR A 159 2.97 -16.65 -5.46
N VAL A 160 2.26 -17.49 -6.21
CA VAL A 160 0.97 -17.19 -6.82
C VAL A 160 -0.13 -17.42 -5.79
N ASN A 161 -1.13 -16.53 -5.77
CA ASN A 161 -2.33 -16.75 -4.97
C ASN A 161 -3.08 -18.01 -5.45
N GLY A 162 -3.52 -18.87 -4.53
CA GLY A 162 -4.02 -20.21 -4.87
C GLY A 162 -2.90 -21.26 -5.09
N GLY A 163 -1.66 -20.94 -4.74
CA GLY A 163 -0.55 -21.89 -4.72
C GLY A 163 -0.40 -22.65 -3.40
N ASN A 164 0.60 -23.53 -3.31
CA ASN A 164 0.83 -24.42 -2.17
C ASN A 164 1.65 -23.84 -1.01
N GLU A 165 2.02 -22.56 -1.09
CA GLU A 165 2.80 -21.89 -0.04
C GLU A 165 1.86 -21.06 0.84
N LYS A 166 2.02 -21.12 2.16
CA LYS A 166 1.25 -20.24 3.07
C LYS A 166 1.88 -18.84 3.08
N PRO A 167 1.10 -17.74 3.02
CA PRO A 167 1.63 -16.41 3.26
C PRO A 167 2.22 -16.28 4.68
N ARG A 168 3.18 -15.39 4.84
CA ARG A 168 3.88 -15.11 6.10
C ARG A 168 3.93 -13.61 6.35
N GLU A 169 4.05 -13.24 7.61
CA GLU A 169 4.35 -11.86 7.97
C GLU A 169 5.65 -11.39 7.30
N GLY A 170 5.62 -10.18 6.73
CA GLY A 170 6.70 -9.61 5.95
C GLY A 170 6.58 -9.79 4.44
N ASP A 171 5.73 -10.70 3.98
CA ASP A 171 5.51 -10.91 2.55
C ASP A 171 4.96 -9.63 1.90
N LEU A 172 5.48 -9.31 0.72
CA LEU A 172 4.99 -8.22 -0.12
C LEU A 172 3.82 -8.75 -0.93
N LEU A 173 2.60 -8.36 -0.57
CA LEU A 173 1.37 -8.73 -1.28
C LEU A 173 1.17 -7.80 -2.48
N VAL A 174 0.86 -8.36 -3.65
CA VAL A 174 0.66 -7.61 -4.90
C VAL A 174 -0.76 -7.78 -5.42
N PHE A 175 -1.41 -6.67 -5.73
CA PHE A 175 -2.66 -6.60 -6.48
C PHE A 175 -2.35 -6.04 -7.86
N ASP A 176 -2.75 -6.74 -8.92
CA ASP A 176 -2.43 -6.36 -10.30
C ASP A 176 -3.60 -5.70 -11.05
N GLU A 177 -4.79 -5.70 -10.44
CA GLU A 177 -5.97 -5.05 -10.98
C GLU A 177 -5.84 -3.52 -11.11
N GLY A 178 -6.47 -2.98 -12.16
CA GLY A 178 -6.49 -1.54 -12.44
C GLY A 178 -5.24 -0.99 -13.14
N SER A 179 -5.19 0.33 -13.30
CA SER A 179 -4.13 0.99 -14.09
C SER A 179 -2.74 0.80 -13.47
N TYR A 180 -2.65 0.88 -12.13
CA TYR A 180 -1.39 0.88 -11.39
C TYR A 180 -1.19 -0.38 -10.53
N GLY A 181 -2.25 -1.12 -10.18
CA GLY A 181 -2.20 -2.11 -9.12
C GLY A 181 -2.02 -1.50 -7.74
N HIS A 182 -1.75 -2.34 -6.76
CA HIS A 182 -1.45 -1.95 -5.38
C HIS A 182 -0.48 -2.94 -4.74
N VAL A 183 0.26 -2.50 -3.72
CA VAL A 183 1.16 -3.36 -2.94
C VAL A 183 1.02 -3.04 -1.46
N ALA A 184 1.15 -4.08 -0.64
CA ALA A 184 1.07 -3.99 0.81
C ALA A 184 2.04 -4.98 1.47
N ILE A 185 2.27 -4.83 2.77
CA ILE A 185 3.05 -5.79 3.56
C ILE A 185 2.09 -6.61 4.41
N ILE A 186 2.17 -7.94 4.36
CA ILE A 186 1.45 -8.80 5.31
C ILE A 186 2.05 -8.58 6.70
N CYS A 187 1.25 -8.12 7.66
CA CYS A 187 1.69 -7.79 9.02
C CYS A 187 1.09 -8.69 10.11
N GLY A 188 0.12 -9.53 9.75
CA GLY A 188 -0.41 -10.60 10.61
C GLY A 188 -0.92 -11.76 9.77
N VAL A 189 -0.75 -12.98 10.26
CA VAL A 189 -1.28 -14.20 9.62
C VAL A 189 -1.95 -15.07 10.67
N GLY A 190 -3.25 -15.29 10.51
CA GLY A 190 -4.03 -16.23 11.32
C GLY A 190 -4.26 -17.57 10.63
N ASP A 191 -5.20 -18.34 11.17
CA ASP A 191 -5.62 -19.62 10.58
C ASP A 191 -6.43 -19.42 9.31
N ASN A 192 -7.31 -18.41 9.31
CA ASN A 192 -8.25 -18.12 8.22
C ASN A 192 -8.25 -16.65 7.76
N TRP A 193 -7.22 -15.88 8.15
CA TRP A 193 -7.09 -14.48 7.75
C TRP A 193 -5.63 -14.06 7.59
N ILE A 194 -5.41 -12.99 6.83
CA ILE A 194 -4.19 -12.17 6.90
C ILE A 194 -4.57 -10.72 7.20
N GLU A 195 -3.67 -9.96 7.79
CA GLU A 195 -3.77 -8.51 7.92
C GLU A 195 -2.62 -7.88 7.16
N VAL A 196 -2.90 -6.85 6.39
CA VAL A 196 -1.88 -6.07 5.69
C VAL A 196 -1.68 -4.72 6.36
N ILE A 197 -0.48 -4.16 6.19
CA ILE A 197 -0.17 -2.76 6.45
C ILE A 197 0.27 -2.07 5.15
N GLN A 198 -0.19 -0.85 4.91
CA GLN A 198 -0.13 -0.21 3.59
C GLN A 198 -0.16 1.33 3.64
N GLN A 199 0.45 1.96 2.63
CA GLN A 199 0.28 3.38 2.31
C GLN A 199 -0.55 3.54 1.04
N ASN A 200 -1.11 4.74 0.85
CA ASN A 200 -1.89 5.09 -0.33
C ASN A 200 -3.17 4.24 -0.51
N SER A 201 -3.78 3.88 0.62
CA SER A 201 -5.04 3.17 0.78
C SER A 201 -5.96 3.96 1.71
N GLU A 202 -7.27 3.69 1.72
CA GLU A 202 -8.20 4.41 2.60
C GLU A 202 -7.77 4.33 4.07
N VAL A 203 -7.41 3.12 4.52
CA VAL A 203 -6.94 2.81 5.87
C VAL A 203 -5.56 2.14 5.81
N PRO A 204 -4.72 2.31 6.85
CA PRO A 204 -3.38 1.74 6.87
C PRO A 204 -3.37 0.24 7.10
N ARG A 205 -4.44 -0.35 7.65
CA ARG A 205 -4.59 -1.79 7.89
C ARG A 205 -5.89 -2.34 7.37
N GLU A 206 -5.84 -3.55 6.82
CA GLU A 206 -7.00 -4.24 6.25
C GLU A 206 -6.83 -5.75 6.39
N LYS A 207 -7.92 -6.47 6.65
CA LYS A 207 -7.92 -7.93 6.77
C LYS A 207 -8.51 -8.58 5.53
N TYR A 208 -7.88 -9.67 5.11
CA TYR A 208 -8.32 -10.52 4.01
C TYR A 208 -8.57 -11.94 4.52
N SER A 209 -9.50 -12.65 3.88
CA SER A 209 -9.73 -14.07 4.13
C SER A 209 -8.52 -14.87 3.66
N LEU A 210 -8.17 -15.94 4.39
CA LEU A 210 -7.19 -16.93 3.98
C LEU A 210 -7.84 -18.30 4.05
N VAL A 211 -7.91 -19.00 2.92
CA VAL A 211 -8.51 -20.34 2.84
C VAL A 211 -7.45 -21.34 2.40
N TYR A 212 -7.32 -22.44 3.14
CA TYR A 212 -6.55 -23.59 2.70
C TYR A 212 -7.49 -24.71 2.23
N LYS A 213 -7.42 -25.06 0.95
CA LYS A 213 -8.27 -26.10 0.34
C LYS A 213 -7.50 -26.80 -0.78
N ASP A 214 -7.61 -28.13 -0.84
CA ASP A 214 -7.01 -28.96 -1.91
C ASP A 214 -5.50 -28.72 -2.12
N GLY A 215 -4.77 -28.42 -1.03
CA GLY A 215 -3.33 -28.15 -1.08
C GLY A 215 -2.95 -26.73 -1.49
N ALA A 216 -3.93 -25.83 -1.63
CA ALA A 216 -3.74 -24.44 -2.05
C ALA A 216 -4.17 -23.44 -0.97
N TYR A 217 -3.41 -22.36 -0.84
CA TYR A 217 -3.74 -21.19 -0.02
C TYR A 217 -4.26 -20.07 -0.91
N THR A 218 -5.50 -19.66 -0.67
CA THR A 218 -6.14 -18.55 -1.38
C THR A 218 -6.41 -17.40 -0.41
N ILE A 219 -5.86 -16.23 -0.72
CA ILE A 219 -6.21 -14.95 -0.08
C ILE A 219 -7.34 -14.32 -0.90
N SER A 220 -8.41 -13.87 -0.24
CA SER A 220 -9.51 -13.18 -0.92
C SER A 220 -10.08 -12.01 -0.11
N GLY A 221 -10.61 -11.01 -0.83
CA GLY A 221 -11.22 -9.81 -0.25
C GLY A 221 -12.06 -9.06 -1.28
N ASP A 222 -12.14 -7.73 -1.18
CA ASP A 222 -12.79 -6.90 -2.21
C ASP A 222 -12.08 -6.98 -3.57
N ARG A 223 -10.75 -7.19 -3.52
CA ARG A 223 -9.91 -7.51 -4.66
C ARG A 223 -8.98 -8.65 -4.26
N ASP A 224 -8.81 -9.61 -5.15
CA ASP A 224 -7.92 -10.73 -4.91
C ASP A 224 -6.49 -10.34 -5.32
N PRO A 225 -5.47 -10.64 -4.50
CA PRO A 225 -4.09 -10.40 -4.87
C PRO A 225 -3.64 -11.40 -5.94
N ALA A 226 -2.73 -10.98 -6.82
CA ALA A 226 -2.06 -11.87 -7.77
C ALA A 226 -1.19 -12.91 -7.05
N GLY A 227 -0.61 -12.50 -5.91
CA GLY A 227 0.26 -13.33 -5.10
C GLY A 227 1.12 -12.48 -4.17
N TRP A 228 2.20 -13.08 -3.67
CA TRP A 228 3.12 -12.40 -2.76
C TRP A 228 4.57 -12.74 -3.05
N LEU A 229 5.47 -11.84 -2.65
CA LEU A 229 6.91 -12.00 -2.77
C LEU A 229 7.54 -12.06 -1.38
N ARG A 230 8.64 -12.81 -1.25
CA ARG A 230 9.32 -13.07 0.02
C ARG A 230 10.83 -12.98 -0.13
N VAL A 231 11.49 -12.43 0.89
CA VAL A 231 12.95 -12.49 1.00
C VAL A 231 13.40 -13.95 1.07
N SER A 232 14.38 -14.33 0.23
CA SER A 232 14.95 -15.67 0.34
C SER A 232 15.64 -15.81 1.70
N SER A 233 15.37 -16.89 2.42
CA SER A 233 16.10 -17.22 3.64
C SER A 233 17.56 -17.44 3.24
N ARG A 234 18.46 -16.57 3.69
CA ARG A 234 19.89 -16.84 3.62
C ARG A 234 20.28 -17.90 4.64
#